data_AF-A0AAV5K0W3-F1
#
_entry.id   AF-A0AAV5K0W3-F1
#
_cell.length_a   1.000
_cell.length_b   1.000
_cell.length_c   1.000
_cell.angle_alpha   90.00
_cell.angle_beta   90.00
_cell.angle_gamma   90.00
#
_symmetry.space_group_name_H-M   'P 1'
#
loop_
_entity.id
_entity.type
_entity.pdbx_description
1 polymer ?
#
loop_
_entity_poly.entity_id
_entity_poly.type
_entity_poly.pdbx_seq_one_letter_code
_entity_poly.pdbx_strand_id
1 'polypeptide(L)'
;MGGVTSSIAAKFAFFPPNPPSYTVVADESCGGQLYMPEVPRRDDVDVLKLRTRRGNDIVSVHIKHPKAAATLLYSHGNAADLGQMFELFVELSKRLRINLMGYDYSGYGQSTGKPTECNTYADIDAAYKCLKEQYGVKDEQLILYGQSVGSGPTLDLASRLPNLRGVVLHSPILSGMRVLYPVKRTYWFDIYKNIDKIGLVNCLVLVIHVSNVSVILIFSFPF
;
A
#
# COMPACT_ATOMS: atom_id res chain seq x y z
N MET A 1 10.21 -23.83 -7.94
CA MET A 1 9.54 -23.73 -9.25
C MET A 1 8.37 -22.72 -9.29
N GLY A 2 8.30 -21.71 -8.40
CA GLY A 2 7.16 -20.76 -8.32
C GLY A 2 7.28 -19.46 -9.14
N GLY A 3 8.38 -19.26 -9.88
CA GLY A 3 8.68 -17.96 -10.52
C GLY A 3 8.04 -17.72 -11.89
N VAL A 4 7.76 -18.78 -12.66
CA VAL A 4 7.37 -18.63 -14.08
C VAL A 4 5.86 -18.45 -14.24
N THR A 5 5.05 -19.20 -13.49
CA THR A 5 3.58 -19.11 -13.50
C THR A 5 3.07 -17.78 -12.91
N SER A 6 3.79 -17.21 -11.96
CA SER A 6 3.51 -15.90 -11.36
C SER A 6 3.56 -14.75 -12.39
N SER A 7 4.40 -14.84 -13.43
CA SER A 7 4.63 -13.73 -14.37
C SER A 7 3.47 -13.49 -15.35
N ILE A 8 2.73 -14.55 -15.72
CA ILE A 8 1.58 -14.44 -16.63
C ILE A 8 0.36 -13.95 -15.85
N ALA A 9 0.12 -14.52 -14.66
CA ALA A 9 -0.97 -14.07 -13.78
C ALA A 9 -0.82 -12.59 -13.40
N ALA A 10 0.41 -12.12 -13.16
CA ALA A 10 0.71 -10.72 -12.88
C ALA A 10 0.28 -9.76 -14.01
N LYS A 11 0.46 -10.15 -15.28
CA LYS A 11 0.04 -9.32 -16.44
C LYS A 11 -1.48 -9.12 -16.53
N PHE A 12 -2.27 -10.02 -15.97
CA PHE A 12 -3.73 -9.92 -15.93
C PHE A 12 -4.26 -9.38 -14.60
N ALA A 13 -3.40 -9.28 -13.59
CA ALA A 13 -3.79 -8.85 -12.26
C ALA A 13 -3.46 -7.37 -11.99
N PHE A 14 -2.48 -6.79 -12.69
CA PHE A 14 -2.05 -5.41 -12.45
C PHE A 14 -2.25 -4.51 -13.69
N PHE A 15 -2.91 -3.38 -13.47
CA PHE A 15 -3.24 -2.39 -14.49
C PHE A 15 -2.76 -0.99 -14.07
N PRO A 16 -1.44 -0.79 -13.93
CA PRO A 16 -0.90 0.54 -13.61
C PRO A 16 -1.35 1.57 -14.65
N PRO A 17 -1.58 2.83 -14.25
CA PRO A 17 -1.82 3.92 -15.20
C PRO A 17 -0.71 4.00 -16.25
N ASN A 18 -1.11 4.10 -17.52
CA ASN A 18 -0.18 4.26 -18.64
C ASN A 18 -0.75 5.29 -19.64
N PRO A 19 -0.14 6.49 -19.76
CA PRO A 19 1.05 6.93 -19.02
C PRO A 19 0.80 7.12 -17.51
N PRO A 20 1.86 7.10 -16.67
CA PRO A 20 1.79 7.53 -15.27
C PRO A 20 1.14 8.91 -15.13
N SER A 21 0.40 9.14 -14.05
CA SER A 21 -0.27 10.43 -13.81
C SER A 21 0.66 11.53 -13.27
N TYR A 22 1.90 11.19 -12.94
CA TYR A 22 2.86 12.11 -12.36
C TYR A 22 4.30 11.76 -12.76
N THR A 23 5.20 12.72 -12.56
CA THR A 23 6.65 12.59 -12.71
C THR A 23 7.37 12.90 -11.40
N VAL A 24 8.63 12.49 -11.27
CA VAL A 24 9.46 12.82 -10.08
C VAL A 24 10.69 13.60 -10.53
N VAL A 25 10.82 14.81 -10.00
CA VAL A 25 11.91 15.74 -10.31
C VAL A 25 12.67 16.08 -9.03
N ALA A 26 13.99 16.22 -9.14
CA ALA A 26 14.82 16.73 -8.05
C ALA A 26 14.86 18.26 -8.12
N ASP A 27 14.61 18.92 -7.00
CA ASP A 27 14.78 20.35 -6.87
C ASP A 27 16.23 20.67 -6.49
N GLU A 28 17.03 21.06 -7.48
CA GLU A 28 18.41 21.48 -7.31
C GLU A 28 18.55 22.69 -6.37
N SER A 29 17.53 23.54 -6.29
CA SER A 29 17.53 24.70 -5.38
C SER A 29 17.24 24.33 -3.92
N CYS A 30 16.67 23.14 -3.68
CA CYS A 30 16.38 22.59 -2.35
C CYS A 30 17.25 21.35 -2.04
N GLY A 31 18.51 21.38 -2.46
CA GLY A 31 19.48 20.34 -2.11
C GLY A 31 19.16 18.95 -2.68
N GLY A 32 18.44 18.89 -3.81
CA GLY A 32 18.06 17.66 -4.48
C GLY A 32 16.81 16.98 -3.91
N GLN A 33 16.02 17.68 -3.10
CA GLN A 33 14.74 17.15 -2.60
C GLN A 33 13.81 16.81 -3.78
N LEU A 34 13.22 15.62 -3.75
CA LEU A 34 12.30 15.19 -4.79
C LEU A 34 10.92 15.83 -4.61
N TYR A 35 10.26 16.12 -5.73
CA TYR A 35 8.86 16.56 -5.76
C TYR A 35 8.15 16.03 -7.00
N MET A 36 6.81 16.11 -6.99
CA MET A 36 5.93 15.73 -8.10
C MET A 36 5.32 17.01 -8.70
N PRO A 37 5.70 17.43 -9.92
CA PRO A 37 5.25 18.68 -10.52
C PRO A 37 3.73 18.77 -10.74
N GLU A 38 3.07 17.62 -10.92
CA GLU A 38 1.66 17.53 -11.28
C GLU A 38 0.71 17.67 -10.08
N VAL A 39 1.25 17.75 -8.85
CA VAL A 39 0.45 17.96 -7.63
C VAL A 39 0.89 19.25 -6.91
N PRO A 40 0.02 19.84 -6.07
CA PRO A 40 0.39 21.03 -5.31
C PRO A 40 1.61 20.80 -4.42
N ARG A 41 2.59 21.71 -4.49
CA ARG A 41 3.78 21.66 -3.64
C ARG A 41 3.41 22.03 -2.20
N ARG A 42 3.92 21.27 -1.24
CA ARG A 42 3.65 21.47 0.19
C ARG A 42 4.87 21.12 1.03
N ASP A 43 5.14 21.91 2.07
CA ASP A 43 6.28 21.70 2.98
C ASP A 43 6.07 20.52 3.94
N ASP A 44 4.82 20.12 4.14
CA ASP A 44 4.43 18.97 4.95
C ASP A 44 4.52 17.64 4.20
N VAL A 45 4.98 17.64 2.94
CA VAL A 45 5.09 16.46 2.08
C VAL A 45 6.54 16.17 1.73
N ASP A 46 6.97 14.93 1.97
CA ASP A 46 8.23 14.40 1.47
C ASP A 46 7.95 13.42 0.32
N VAL A 47 8.60 13.61 -0.83
CA VAL A 47 8.62 12.61 -1.92
C VAL A 47 9.95 11.87 -1.86
N LEU A 48 9.92 10.54 -1.88
CA LEU A 48 11.10 9.70 -1.68
C LEU A 48 11.18 8.63 -2.76
N LYS A 49 12.41 8.22 -3.07
CA LYS A 49 12.70 6.97 -3.79
C LYS A 49 13.27 5.94 -2.82
N LEU A 50 12.61 4.80 -2.68
CA LEU A 50 12.97 3.75 -1.75
C LEU A 50 13.51 2.53 -2.51
N ARG A 51 14.70 2.05 -2.12
CA ARG A 51 15.28 0.83 -2.66
C ARG A 51 14.67 -0.39 -1.98
N THR A 52 14.08 -1.27 -2.77
CA THR A 52 13.47 -2.52 -2.29
C THR A 52 14.51 -3.64 -2.15
N ARG A 53 14.23 -4.65 -1.32
CA ARG A 53 15.08 -5.84 -1.20
C ARG A 53 15.21 -6.66 -2.50
N ARG A 54 14.35 -6.40 -3.48
CA ARG A 54 14.36 -7.05 -4.80
C ARG A 54 15.06 -6.21 -5.87
N GLY A 55 15.67 -5.09 -5.50
CA GLY A 55 16.48 -4.26 -6.41
C GLY A 55 15.67 -3.27 -7.26
N ASN A 56 14.38 -3.11 -7.01
CA ASN A 56 13.58 -2.04 -7.63
C ASN A 56 13.67 -0.77 -6.78
N ASP A 57 13.45 0.37 -7.44
CA ASP A 57 13.29 1.67 -6.81
C ASP A 57 11.82 2.06 -6.93
N ILE A 58 11.16 2.23 -5.79
CA ILE A 58 9.76 2.65 -5.71
C ILE A 58 9.65 4.09 -5.25
N VAL A 59 8.60 4.78 -5.68
CA VAL A 59 8.28 6.12 -5.20
C VAL A 59 7.34 6.02 -4.00
N SER A 60 7.54 6.88 -3.02
CA SER A 60 6.61 7.08 -1.90
C SER A 60 6.42 8.56 -1.59
N VAL A 61 5.24 8.90 -1.09
CA VAL A 61 4.93 10.20 -0.50
C VAL A 61 4.66 10.04 0.99
N HIS A 62 5.25 10.89 1.80
CA HIS A 62 5.00 10.96 3.23
C HIS A 62 4.45 12.34 3.61
N ILE A 63 3.21 12.37 4.09
CA ILE A 63 2.49 13.58 4.50
C ILE A 63 2.51 13.65 6.02
N LYS A 64 3.11 14.73 6.53
CA LYS A 64 3.27 15.00 7.96
C LYS A 64 2.08 15.80 8.47
N HIS A 65 1.59 15.44 9.65
CA HIS A 65 0.61 16.25 10.37
C HIS A 65 1.18 16.64 11.74
N PRO A 66 1.19 17.94 12.12
CA PRO A 66 1.90 18.42 13.31
C PRO A 66 1.36 17.88 14.64
N LYS A 67 0.12 17.37 14.65
CA LYS A 67 -0.53 16.76 15.82
C LYS A 67 -0.75 15.25 15.65
N ALA A 68 0.01 14.59 14.78
CA ALA A 68 -0.15 13.17 14.50
C ALA A 68 0.16 12.31 15.72
N ALA A 69 -0.81 11.48 16.12
CA ALA A 69 -0.61 10.44 17.14
C ALA A 69 -0.44 9.03 16.54
N ALA A 70 -0.63 8.91 15.22
CA ALA A 70 -0.51 7.69 14.45
C ALA A 70 -0.01 7.99 13.04
N THR A 71 0.49 6.96 12.36
CA THR A 71 0.91 6.99 10.96
C THR A 71 0.14 5.93 10.19
N LEU A 72 -0.43 6.30 9.04
CA LEU A 72 -1.10 5.38 8.11
C LEU A 72 -0.13 4.98 7.00
N LEU A 73 0.12 3.69 6.81
CA LEU A 73 0.80 3.16 5.63
C LEU A 73 -0.24 2.64 4.64
N TYR A 74 -0.35 3.29 3.47
CA TYR A 74 -1.42 3.07 2.51
C TYR A 74 -0.94 2.29 1.28
N SER A 75 -1.47 1.08 1.09
CA SER A 75 -1.34 0.26 -0.10
C SER A 75 -2.54 0.51 -1.03
N HIS A 76 -2.32 1.22 -2.15
CA HIS A 76 -3.37 1.68 -3.05
C HIS A 76 -3.98 0.59 -3.95
N GLY A 77 -5.09 0.93 -4.61
CA GLY A 77 -5.78 0.05 -5.55
C GLY A 77 -5.05 -0.12 -6.89
N ASN A 78 -5.53 -1.07 -7.70
CA ASN A 78 -4.85 -1.54 -8.91
C ASN A 78 -4.71 -0.50 -10.04
N ALA A 79 -5.77 0.25 -10.33
CA ALA A 79 -5.78 1.21 -11.44
C ALA A 79 -5.49 2.64 -10.95
N ALA A 80 -4.57 2.77 -9.99
CA ALA A 80 -4.21 4.04 -9.36
C ALA A 80 -2.69 4.16 -9.22
N ASP A 81 -2.18 5.38 -9.18
CA ASP A 81 -0.81 5.72 -8.78
C ASP A 81 -0.80 6.89 -7.77
N LEU A 82 0.38 7.22 -7.24
CA LEU A 82 0.53 8.28 -6.23
C LEU A 82 0.01 9.65 -6.66
N GLY A 83 0.11 10.01 -7.94
CA GLY A 83 -0.36 11.30 -8.43
C GLY A 83 -1.89 11.40 -8.31
N GLN A 84 -2.60 10.35 -8.69
CA GLN A 84 -4.06 10.27 -8.55
C GLN A 84 -4.51 10.18 -7.08
N MET A 85 -3.71 9.55 -6.22
CA MET A 85 -4.03 9.35 -4.81
C MET A 85 -3.67 10.54 -3.91
N PHE A 86 -2.88 11.50 -4.41
CA PHE A 86 -2.27 12.56 -3.62
C PHE A 86 -3.28 13.39 -2.82
N GLU A 87 -4.31 13.93 -3.48
CA GLU A 87 -5.34 14.76 -2.82
C GLU A 87 -6.11 13.98 -1.76
N LEU A 88 -6.40 12.70 -2.01
CA LEU A 88 -7.02 11.83 -1.01
C LEU A 88 -6.11 11.67 0.21
N PHE A 89 -4.80 11.47 0.00
CA PHE A 89 -3.84 11.34 1.10
C PHE A 89 -3.72 12.60 1.94
N VAL A 90 -3.67 13.78 1.30
CA VAL A 90 -3.67 15.08 2.00
C VAL A 90 -4.92 15.22 2.85
N GLU A 91 -6.09 14.92 2.28
CA GLU A 91 -7.36 15.08 2.99
C GLU A 91 -7.52 14.05 4.12
N LEU A 92 -7.08 12.81 3.93
CA LEU A 92 -7.06 11.79 4.99
C LEU A 92 -6.14 12.20 6.15
N SER A 93 -4.91 12.63 5.84
CA SER A 93 -3.94 13.12 6.83
C SER A 93 -4.55 14.27 7.65
N LYS A 94 -5.16 15.25 6.98
CA LYS A 94 -5.78 16.42 7.61
C LYS A 94 -7.00 16.07 8.47
N ARG A 95 -7.95 15.29 7.94
CA ARG A 95 -9.20 14.96 8.65
C ARG A 95 -8.97 14.04 9.84
N LEU A 96 -8.10 13.05 9.66
CA LEU A 96 -7.79 12.07 10.71
C LEU A 96 -6.70 12.57 11.66
N ARG A 97 -6.00 13.66 11.31
CA ARG A 97 -4.88 14.23 12.07
C ARG A 97 -3.79 13.19 12.31
N ILE A 98 -3.37 12.51 11.24
CA ILE A 98 -2.36 11.44 11.25
C ILE A 98 -1.27 11.74 10.22
N ASN A 99 -0.08 11.18 10.42
CA ASN A 99 0.87 11.10 9.31
C ASN A 99 0.38 10.04 8.32
N LEU A 100 0.75 10.16 7.05
CA LEU A 100 0.36 9.20 6.02
C LEU A 100 1.52 8.96 5.07
N MET A 101 1.92 7.70 4.91
CA MET A 101 2.81 7.26 3.83
C MET A 101 2.02 6.46 2.79
N GLY A 102 2.01 6.93 1.56
CA GLY A 102 1.59 6.16 0.39
C GLY A 102 2.81 5.80 -0.44
N TYR A 103 2.78 4.66 -1.13
CA TYR A 103 3.86 4.24 -2.02
C TYR A 103 3.28 3.57 -3.26
N ASP A 104 3.97 3.73 -4.39
CA ASP A 104 3.66 2.97 -5.60
C ASP A 104 4.30 1.59 -5.56
N TYR A 105 3.64 0.62 -6.19
CA TYR A 105 4.22 -0.69 -6.40
C TYR A 105 5.33 -0.66 -7.46
N SER A 106 6.24 -1.63 -7.43
CA SER A 106 7.18 -1.86 -8.53
C SER A 106 6.44 -1.91 -9.87
N GLY A 107 6.85 -1.09 -10.84
CA GLY A 107 6.21 -0.96 -12.15
C GLY A 107 4.94 -0.08 -12.20
N TYR A 108 4.64 0.68 -11.15
CA TYR A 108 3.59 1.70 -11.11
C TYR A 108 4.20 3.10 -11.06
N GLY A 109 3.47 4.08 -11.60
CA GLY A 109 3.90 5.48 -11.56
C GLY A 109 5.31 5.65 -12.13
N GLN A 110 6.19 6.26 -11.33
CA GLN A 110 7.61 6.43 -11.64
C GLN A 110 8.52 5.36 -10.99
N SER A 111 7.94 4.25 -10.51
CA SER A 111 8.65 3.13 -9.88
C SER A 111 9.16 2.14 -10.92
N THR A 112 10.37 1.60 -10.70
CA THR A 112 10.99 0.63 -11.62
C THR A 112 10.48 -0.79 -11.39
N GLY A 113 10.85 -1.72 -12.27
CA GLY A 113 10.53 -3.15 -12.12
C GLY A 113 9.18 -3.53 -12.73
N LYS A 114 8.53 -4.55 -12.14
CA LYS A 114 7.25 -5.11 -12.62
C LYS A 114 6.33 -5.40 -11.43
N PRO A 115 5.01 -5.21 -11.59
CA PRO A 115 4.10 -5.49 -10.51
C PRO A 115 3.88 -7.00 -10.41
N THR A 116 4.40 -7.59 -9.34
CA THR A 116 4.23 -9.01 -9.01
C THR A 116 3.98 -9.12 -7.52
N GLU A 117 3.26 -10.13 -7.07
CA GLU A 117 2.99 -10.36 -5.64
C GLU A 117 4.27 -10.23 -4.79
N CYS A 118 5.34 -10.94 -5.14
CA CYS A 118 6.61 -10.88 -4.42
C CYS A 118 7.28 -9.50 -4.45
N ASN A 119 7.09 -8.71 -5.52
CA ASN A 119 7.57 -7.33 -5.55
C ASN A 119 6.73 -6.46 -4.62
N THR A 120 5.39 -6.55 -4.65
CA THR A 120 4.55 -5.74 -3.76
C THR A 120 4.83 -5.98 -2.27
N TYR A 121 5.20 -7.20 -1.88
CA TYR A 121 5.66 -7.50 -0.52
C TYR A 121 7.02 -6.85 -0.21
N ALA A 122 7.94 -6.85 -1.17
CA ALA A 122 9.21 -6.13 -1.03
C ALA A 122 9.04 -4.61 -1.02
N ASP A 123 8.02 -4.11 -1.72
CA ASP A 123 7.70 -2.68 -1.82
C ASP A 123 7.16 -2.15 -0.48
N ILE A 124 6.17 -2.85 0.11
CA ILE A 124 5.64 -2.47 1.43
C ILE A 124 6.69 -2.62 2.53
N ASP A 125 7.56 -3.64 2.45
CA ASP A 125 8.67 -3.80 3.39
C ASP A 125 9.64 -2.59 3.33
N ALA A 126 9.88 -2.03 2.14
CA ALA A 126 10.72 -0.84 1.96
C ALA A 126 10.08 0.43 2.54
N ALA A 127 8.78 0.63 2.28
CA ALA A 127 8.01 1.74 2.85
C ALA A 127 7.94 1.65 4.38
N TYR A 128 7.65 0.46 4.92
CA TYR A 128 7.67 0.19 6.35
C TYR A 128 9.05 0.49 6.95
N LYS A 129 10.13 -0.02 6.35
CA LYS A 129 11.51 0.26 6.80
C LYS A 129 11.82 1.75 6.83
N CYS A 130 11.40 2.51 5.82
CA CYS A 130 11.55 3.96 5.79
C CYS A 130 10.82 4.63 6.97
N LEU A 131 9.57 4.25 7.26
CA LEU A 131 8.84 4.75 8.43
C LEU A 131 9.56 4.46 9.75
N LYS A 132 10.16 3.28 9.88
CA LYS A 132 10.91 2.90 11.09
C LYS A 132 12.20 3.70 11.23
N GLU A 133 13.01 3.73 10.20
CA GLU A 133 14.40 4.22 10.27
C GLU A 133 14.51 5.73 10.10
N GLN A 134 13.76 6.30 9.15
CA GLN A 134 13.84 7.73 8.83
C GLN A 134 12.87 8.57 9.67
N TYR A 135 11.69 8.02 9.96
CA TYR A 135 10.63 8.74 10.67
C TYR A 135 10.41 8.27 12.13
N GLY A 136 11.12 7.24 12.59
CA GLY A 136 11.07 6.77 13.97
C GLY A 136 9.70 6.25 14.41
N VAL A 137 8.84 5.83 13.47
CA VAL A 137 7.47 5.37 13.76
C VAL A 137 7.52 4.06 14.53
N LYS A 138 6.82 3.97 15.66
CA LYS A 138 6.67 2.73 16.42
C LYS A 138 5.51 1.89 15.88
N ASP A 139 5.54 0.57 16.08
CA ASP A 139 4.52 -0.33 15.52
C ASP A 139 3.15 -0.02 16.14
N GLU A 140 3.13 0.36 17.41
CA GLU A 140 1.93 0.75 18.17
C GLU A 140 1.33 2.08 17.69
N GLN A 141 2.02 2.81 16.81
CA GLN A 141 1.54 4.03 16.16
C GLN A 141 1.14 3.77 14.70
N LEU A 142 1.48 2.61 14.14
CA LEU A 142 1.30 2.29 12.74
C LEU A 142 -0.05 1.64 12.47
N ILE A 143 -0.81 2.24 11.55
CA ILE A 143 -2.03 1.68 11.00
C ILE A 143 -1.72 1.27 9.56
N LEU A 144 -2.04 0.04 9.19
CA LEU A 144 -1.92 -0.41 7.80
C LEU A 144 -3.25 -0.26 7.08
N TYR A 145 -3.25 0.29 5.87
CA TYR A 145 -4.44 0.43 5.05
C TYR A 145 -4.23 -0.24 3.69
N GLY A 146 -5.12 -1.16 3.32
CA GLY A 146 -5.08 -1.84 2.03
C GLY A 146 -6.37 -1.71 1.26
N GLN A 147 -6.32 -1.13 0.06
CA GLN A 147 -7.47 -1.02 -0.84
C GLN A 147 -7.43 -2.07 -1.95
N SER A 148 -8.48 -2.87 -2.09
CA SER A 148 -8.59 -3.86 -3.18
C SER A 148 -7.35 -4.74 -3.27
N VAL A 149 -6.60 -4.72 -4.38
CA VAL A 149 -5.33 -5.45 -4.54
C VAL A 149 -4.30 -5.10 -3.45
N GLY A 150 -4.30 -3.87 -2.95
CA GLY A 150 -3.43 -3.41 -1.87
C GLY A 150 -3.63 -4.16 -0.56
N SER A 151 -4.79 -4.79 -0.34
CA SER A 151 -4.99 -5.68 0.82
C SER A 151 -4.00 -6.84 0.88
N GLY A 152 -3.45 -7.28 -0.26
CA GLY A 152 -2.42 -8.31 -0.36
C GLY A 152 -1.15 -7.97 0.43
N PRO A 153 -0.37 -6.95 0.02
CA PRO A 153 0.81 -6.52 0.76
C PRO A 153 0.49 -6.03 2.18
N THR A 154 -0.65 -5.37 2.39
CA THR A 154 -1.10 -4.96 3.74
C THR A 154 -1.20 -6.16 4.70
N LEU A 155 -1.89 -7.23 4.31
CA LEU A 155 -2.05 -8.41 5.16
C LEU A 155 -0.78 -9.26 5.26
N ASP A 156 0.06 -9.26 4.22
CA ASP A 156 1.38 -9.85 4.30
C ASP A 156 2.23 -9.23 5.42
N LEU A 157 2.29 -7.90 5.46
CA LEU A 157 3.03 -7.19 6.50
C LEU A 157 2.35 -7.35 7.86
N ALA A 158 1.02 -7.20 7.93
CA ALA A 158 0.26 -7.31 9.17
C ALA A 158 0.43 -8.66 9.87
N SER A 159 0.48 -9.75 9.10
CA SER A 159 0.66 -11.12 9.64
C SER A 159 2.00 -11.35 10.36
N ARG A 160 2.97 -10.44 10.17
CA ARG A 160 4.32 -10.53 10.74
C ARG A 160 4.58 -9.53 11.87
N LEU A 161 3.65 -8.60 12.11
CA LEU A 161 3.81 -7.51 13.08
C LEU A 161 2.78 -7.65 14.21
N PRO A 162 3.21 -7.98 15.45
CA PRO A 162 2.27 -8.26 16.53
C PRO A 162 1.62 -7.00 17.14
N ASN A 163 2.29 -5.85 17.09
CA ASN A 163 1.92 -4.67 17.87
C ASN A 163 1.34 -3.52 17.04
N LEU A 164 0.78 -3.82 15.86
CA LEU A 164 0.18 -2.79 15.02
C LEU A 164 -1.00 -2.11 15.73
N ARG A 165 -1.13 -0.79 15.52
CA ARG A 165 -2.27 -0.03 16.06
C ARG A 165 -3.61 -0.49 15.47
N GLY A 166 -3.58 -0.99 14.24
CA GLY A 166 -4.74 -1.58 13.58
C GLY A 166 -4.52 -1.78 12.08
N VAL A 167 -5.44 -2.49 11.47
CA VAL A 167 -5.48 -2.71 10.01
C VAL A 167 -6.83 -2.26 9.48
N VAL A 168 -6.82 -1.52 8.38
CA VAL A 168 -8.01 -1.14 7.62
C VAL A 168 -7.95 -1.80 6.25
N LEU A 169 -8.96 -2.60 5.94
CA LEU A 169 -9.11 -3.28 4.66
C LEU A 169 -10.30 -2.69 3.93
N HIS A 170 -10.05 -2.00 2.83
CA HIS A 170 -11.09 -1.39 2.00
C HIS A 170 -11.32 -2.19 0.74
N SER A 171 -12.50 -2.80 0.64
CA SER A 171 -12.92 -3.71 -0.43
C SER A 171 -11.85 -4.77 -0.70
N PRO A 172 -11.35 -5.49 0.34
CA PRO A 172 -10.23 -6.41 0.19
C PRO A 172 -10.58 -7.58 -0.71
N ILE A 173 -9.55 -8.18 -1.30
CA ILE A 173 -9.67 -9.43 -2.05
C ILE A 173 -9.42 -10.61 -1.10
N LEU A 174 -10.18 -11.69 -1.27
CA LEU A 174 -9.91 -12.95 -0.55
C LEU A 174 -8.66 -13.65 -1.10
N SER A 175 -8.54 -13.64 -2.42
CA SER A 175 -7.36 -14.05 -3.20
C SER A 175 -7.50 -13.61 -4.66
N GLY A 176 -6.41 -13.62 -5.41
CA GLY A 176 -6.43 -13.22 -6.83
C GLY A 176 -7.37 -14.09 -7.68
N MET A 177 -7.37 -15.41 -7.48
CA MET A 177 -8.29 -16.32 -8.18
C MET A 177 -9.75 -16.03 -7.85
N ARG A 178 -10.05 -15.67 -6.60
CA ARG A 178 -11.44 -15.37 -6.15
C ARG A 178 -11.98 -14.05 -6.68
N VAL A 179 -11.12 -13.17 -7.18
CA VAL A 179 -11.54 -11.98 -7.93
C VAL A 179 -12.03 -12.36 -9.32
N LEU A 180 -11.33 -13.29 -9.98
CA LEU A 180 -11.62 -13.68 -11.37
C LEU A 180 -12.71 -14.74 -11.48
N TYR A 181 -12.78 -15.66 -10.51
CA TYR A 181 -13.67 -16.82 -10.54
C TYR A 181 -14.27 -17.10 -9.16
N PRO A 182 -15.54 -17.57 -9.08
CA PRO A 182 -16.20 -17.90 -7.81
C PRO A 182 -15.71 -19.25 -7.24
N VAL A 183 -14.41 -19.37 -6.97
CA VAL A 183 -13.80 -20.59 -6.42
C VAL A 183 -13.87 -20.63 -4.90
N LYS A 184 -14.21 -21.81 -4.35
CA LYS A 184 -14.27 -22.01 -2.89
C LYS A 184 -12.93 -22.46 -2.28
N ARG A 185 -12.04 -23.06 -3.09
CA ARG A 185 -10.75 -23.61 -2.64
C ARG A 185 -9.60 -22.65 -2.92
N THR A 186 -8.61 -22.63 -2.04
CA THR A 186 -7.34 -21.91 -2.26
C THR A 186 -6.36 -22.82 -2.97
N TYR A 187 -5.81 -22.36 -4.09
CA TYR A 187 -4.87 -23.14 -4.91
C TYR A 187 -3.42 -22.73 -4.63
N TRP A 188 -2.46 -23.63 -4.88
CA TRP A 188 -1.05 -23.35 -4.62
C TRP A 188 -0.50 -22.20 -5.47
N PHE A 189 -1.02 -22.01 -6.68
CA PHE A 189 -0.67 -20.94 -7.63
C PHE A 189 -1.50 -19.65 -7.46
N ASP A 190 -2.41 -19.60 -6.48
CA ASP A 190 -3.19 -18.40 -6.18
C ASP A 190 -2.28 -17.30 -5.59
N ILE A 191 -2.58 -16.05 -5.87
CA ILE A 191 -1.83 -14.88 -5.36
C ILE A 191 -2.64 -14.18 -4.28
N TYR A 192 -1.98 -13.50 -3.35
CA TYR A 192 -2.61 -12.73 -2.29
C TYR A 192 -3.64 -13.54 -1.51
N LYS A 193 -3.23 -14.71 -0.99
CA LYS A 193 -4.08 -15.63 -0.21
C LYS A 193 -4.47 -15.02 1.15
N ASN A 194 -5.15 -13.89 1.13
CA ASN A 194 -5.54 -13.08 2.28
C ASN A 194 -6.47 -13.86 3.21
N ILE A 195 -7.30 -14.75 2.65
CA ILE A 195 -8.11 -15.68 3.42
C ILE A 195 -7.29 -16.56 4.38
N ASP A 196 -6.05 -16.89 4.02
CA ASP A 196 -5.15 -17.69 4.87
C ASP A 196 -4.35 -16.79 5.82
N LYS A 197 -4.04 -15.54 5.40
CA LYS A 197 -3.20 -14.61 6.17
C LYS A 197 -3.96 -13.87 7.28
N ILE A 198 -5.24 -13.60 7.10
CA ILE A 198 -6.02 -12.76 8.01
C ILE A 198 -6.06 -13.33 9.44
N GLY A 199 -6.06 -14.66 9.59
CA GLY A 199 -6.03 -15.33 10.90
C GLY A 199 -4.72 -15.16 11.67
N LEU A 200 -3.69 -14.60 11.05
CA LEU A 200 -2.39 -14.32 11.69
C LEU A 200 -2.28 -12.87 12.19
N VAL A 201 -3.28 -12.02 11.92
CA VAL A 201 -3.26 -10.61 12.29
C VAL A 201 -3.71 -10.45 13.75
N ASN A 202 -2.80 -9.94 14.60
CA ASN A 202 -3.00 -9.87 16.05
C ASN A 202 -3.47 -8.49 16.56
N CYS A 203 -4.10 -7.69 15.70
CA CYS A 203 -4.60 -6.35 16.04
C CYS A 203 -6.02 -6.15 15.54
N LEU A 204 -6.65 -5.04 15.92
CA LEU A 204 -7.99 -4.69 15.45
C LEU A 204 -8.02 -4.53 13.93
N VAL A 205 -8.94 -5.24 13.27
CA VAL A 205 -9.14 -5.12 11.83
C VAL A 205 -10.51 -4.49 11.53
N LEU A 206 -10.50 -3.39 10.79
CA LEU A 206 -11.68 -2.78 10.19
C LEU A 206 -11.77 -3.20 8.73
N VAL A 207 -12.85 -3.89 8.35
CA VAL A 207 -13.15 -4.20 6.95
C VAL A 207 -14.27 -3.30 6.46
N ILE A 208 -14.01 -2.55 5.39
CA ILE A 208 -14.98 -1.72 4.68
C ILE A 208 -15.33 -2.46 3.40
N HIS A 209 -16.58 -2.85 3.21
CA HIS A 209 -17.03 -3.50 1.97
C HIS A 209 -18.26 -2.78 1.41
N VAL A 210 -18.24 -2.47 0.12
CA VAL A 210 -19.39 -1.85 -0.56
C VAL A 210 -20.20 -2.92 -1.27
N SER A 211 -21.45 -3.10 -0.86
CA SER A 211 -22.45 -3.87 -1.62
C SER A 211 -23.32 -2.91 -2.43
N ASN A 212 -24.03 -3.40 -3.45
CA ASN A 212 -24.95 -2.61 -4.29
C ASN A 212 -26.05 -1.87 -3.52
N VAL A 213 -26.19 -2.10 -2.20
CA VAL A 213 -27.25 -1.54 -1.37
C VAL A 213 -26.71 -0.83 -0.12
N SER A 214 -25.47 -1.08 0.35
CA SER A 214 -24.94 -0.52 1.60
C SER A 214 -23.42 -0.72 1.78
N VAL A 215 -22.79 0.17 2.56
CA VAL A 215 -21.44 -0.04 3.13
C VAL A 215 -21.55 -0.97 4.33
N ILE A 216 -20.87 -2.11 4.29
CA ILE A 216 -20.75 -3.06 5.40
C ILE A 216 -19.41 -2.78 6.10
N LEU A 217 -19.48 -2.41 7.38
CA LEU A 217 -18.32 -2.30 8.26
C LEU A 217 -18.28 -3.56 9.13
N ILE A 218 -17.24 -4.37 8.97
CA ILE A 218 -16.99 -5.54 9.83
C ILE A 218 -15.80 -5.21 10.72
N PHE A 219 -16.02 -5.22 12.03
CA PHE A 219 -14.95 -5.19 13.01
C PHE A 219 -14.58 -6.62 13.37
N SER A 220 -13.36 -7.03 13.09
CA SER A 220 -12.82 -8.29 13.59
C SER A 220 -11.91 -7.97 14.76
N PHE A 221 -12.26 -8.49 15.94
CA PHE A 221 -11.35 -8.53 17.08
C PHE A 221 -10.44 -9.75 16.91
N PRO A 222 -9.15 -9.65 17.28
CA PRO A 222 -8.32 -10.84 17.41
C PRO A 222 -8.97 -11.77 18.45
N PHE A 223 -9.13 -13.05 18.10
CA PHE A 223 -9.65 -14.11 18.98
C PHE A 223 -8.63 -14.49 20.05
#